data_AF-A0A7W0YBF3-F1
#
_entry.id   AF-A0A7W0YBF3-F1
#
_cell.length_a   1.000
_cell.length_b   1.000
_cell.length_c   1.000
_cell.angle_alpha   90.00
_cell.angle_beta   90.00
_cell.angle_gamma   90.00
#
_symmetry.space_group_name_H-M   'P 1'
#
loop_
_entity.id
_entity.type
_entity.pdbx_description
1 polymer ?
#
loop_
_entity_poly.entity_id
_entity_poly.type
_entity_poly.pdbx_seq_one_letter_code
_entity_poly.pdbx_strand_id
1 'polypeptide(L)'
;MPQVGTADASMKAPGIDACKTPARHDLMVVDWTPELRGDLEVAMKEGVAIVEFDCKSMKLSPTCSLAGTYGYIGTTRREKTVEMSTSDEVAANLPVGGLSWLSDLGGKVGRGTALAAQLVMVGKRSSPKKQAARGELTGGCETATHFVRAATVGAFVVASGSKAELEVHAKVMGKGGSAGSTSSTKIQARDGDLAACEKSTPEGTAPPAQCGAIVRIELEPIGAATAAVVPE
;
A
#
# COMPACT_ATOMS: atom_id res chain seq x y z
N MET A 1 3.64 -27.13 -7.78
CA MET A 1 4.65 -26.08 -8.05
C MET A 1 4.03 -24.73 -7.75
N PRO A 2 4.61 -23.86 -6.90
CA PRO A 2 4.06 -22.54 -6.68
C PRO A 2 4.21 -21.71 -7.96
N GLN A 3 3.10 -21.19 -8.49
CA GLN A 3 3.14 -20.28 -9.63
C GLN A 3 3.86 -19.00 -9.22
N VAL A 4 5.08 -18.83 -9.73
CA VAL A 4 5.80 -17.55 -9.73
C VAL A 4 4.95 -16.58 -10.55
N GLY A 5 4.72 -15.39 -9.98
CA GLY A 5 3.72 -14.43 -10.45
C GLY A 5 3.72 -14.23 -11.97
N THR A 6 2.55 -14.38 -12.57
CA THR A 6 2.30 -13.94 -13.94
C THR A 6 2.45 -12.43 -14.00
N ALA A 7 3.40 -11.94 -14.78
CA ALA A 7 3.50 -10.53 -15.10
C ALA A 7 2.28 -10.12 -15.95
N ASP A 8 1.49 -9.22 -15.36
CA ASP A 8 0.42 -8.38 -15.92
C ASP A 8 -0.78 -9.02 -16.63
N ALA A 9 -1.95 -8.86 -16.00
CA ALA A 9 -3.18 -8.53 -16.70
C ALA A 9 -3.89 -7.39 -15.94
N SER A 10 -3.22 -6.25 -15.85
CA SER A 10 -3.67 -5.01 -15.25
C SER A 10 -3.87 -5.07 -13.75
N MET A 11 -3.26 -4.11 -13.07
CA MET A 11 -3.52 -3.68 -11.70
C MET A 11 -4.96 -3.16 -11.52
N LYS A 12 -5.97 -3.92 -11.95
CA LYS A 12 -7.36 -3.65 -11.63
C LYS A 12 -7.58 -4.05 -10.18
N ALA A 13 -8.18 -3.15 -9.40
CA ALA A 13 -8.85 -3.57 -8.19
C ALA A 13 -9.76 -4.77 -8.53
N PRO A 14 -9.78 -5.83 -7.71
CA PRO A 14 -10.61 -6.99 -7.97
C PRO A 14 -12.04 -6.52 -8.28
N GLY A 15 -12.63 -7.01 -9.37
CA GLY A 15 -14.06 -6.81 -9.60
C GLY A 15 -14.85 -7.31 -8.39
N ILE A 16 -16.01 -6.73 -8.10
CA ILE A 16 -16.80 -7.03 -6.89
C ILE A 16 -17.05 -8.54 -6.72
N ASP A 17 -17.08 -9.31 -7.81
CA ASP A 17 -17.22 -10.77 -7.80
C ASP A 17 -15.99 -11.53 -7.27
N ALA A 18 -14.77 -10.99 -7.39
CA ALA A 18 -13.53 -11.58 -6.89
C ALA A 18 -13.44 -11.58 -5.34
N CYS A 19 -14.38 -10.91 -4.68
CA CYS A 19 -14.46 -10.78 -3.22
C CYS A 19 -15.43 -11.78 -2.58
N LYS A 20 -16.10 -12.60 -3.40
CA LYS A 20 -16.96 -13.70 -2.93
C LYS A 20 -16.15 -14.88 -2.40
N THR A 21 -14.85 -14.92 -2.66
CA THR A 21 -13.96 -15.99 -2.22
C THR A 21 -12.80 -15.37 -1.44
N PRO A 22 -12.42 -15.92 -0.26
CA PRO A 22 -11.23 -15.47 0.45
C PRO A 22 -10.01 -15.62 -0.47
N ALA A 23 -9.39 -14.51 -0.85
CA ALA A 23 -8.33 -14.46 -1.84
C ALA A 23 -7.21 -13.53 -1.38
N ARG A 24 -6.04 -13.69 -1.99
CA ARG A 24 -4.94 -12.74 -1.79
C ARG A 24 -5.29 -11.42 -2.47
N HIS A 25 -5.01 -10.31 -1.79
CA HIS A 25 -5.22 -8.96 -2.33
C HIS A 25 -3.97 -8.10 -2.20
N ASP A 26 -3.62 -7.39 -3.27
CA ASP A 26 -2.53 -6.43 -3.26
C ASP A 26 -3.13 -5.01 -3.29
N LEU A 27 -2.91 -4.22 -2.25
CA LEU A 27 -3.51 -2.89 -2.08
C LEU A 27 -2.45 -1.80 -2.03
N MET A 28 -2.60 -0.77 -2.85
CA MET A 28 -1.83 0.46 -2.67
C MET A 28 -2.36 1.21 -1.46
N VAL A 29 -1.46 1.81 -0.69
CA VAL A 29 -1.84 2.59 0.51
C VAL A 29 -1.70 4.10 0.28
N VAL A 30 -1.28 4.52 -0.91
CA VAL A 30 -0.99 5.94 -1.22
C VAL A 30 -2.20 6.87 -1.07
N ASP A 31 -3.41 6.30 -1.14
CA ASP A 31 -4.69 7.00 -0.96
C ASP A 31 -5.19 6.99 0.49
N TRP A 32 -4.49 6.33 1.42
CA TRP A 32 -4.85 6.28 2.84
C TRP A 32 -4.41 7.53 3.59
N THR A 33 -5.11 7.82 4.69
CA THR A 33 -4.71 8.90 5.59
C THR A 33 -3.34 8.62 6.21
N PRO A 34 -2.54 9.66 6.54
CA PRO A 34 -1.26 9.47 7.23
C PRO A 34 -1.39 8.70 8.55
N GLU A 35 -2.48 8.91 9.29
CA GLU A 35 -2.75 8.26 10.58
C GLU A 35 -2.90 6.75 10.40
N LEU A 36 -3.73 6.30 9.46
CA LEU A 36 -3.95 4.88 9.22
C LEU A 36 -2.66 4.17 8.76
N ARG A 37 -1.81 4.87 7.98
CA ARG A 37 -0.52 4.34 7.55
C ARG A 37 0.45 4.23 8.73
N GLY A 38 0.47 5.23 9.61
CA GLY A 38 1.20 5.18 10.88
C GLY A 38 0.74 4.03 11.77
N ASP A 39 -0.57 3.84 11.94
CA ASP A 39 -1.15 2.76 12.73
C ASP A 39 -0.78 1.38 12.17
N LEU A 40 -0.82 1.22 10.84
CA LEU A 40 -0.36 0.01 10.18
C LEU A 40 1.13 -0.24 10.43
N GLU A 41 1.97 0.78 10.35
CA GLU A 41 3.40 0.66 10.65
C GLU A 41 3.66 0.22 12.09
N VAL A 42 2.89 0.75 13.05
CA VAL A 42 2.96 0.34 14.46
C VAL A 42 2.53 -1.11 14.61
N ALA A 43 1.37 -1.49 14.06
CA ALA A 43 0.87 -2.87 14.14
C ALA A 43 1.86 -3.88 13.54
N MET A 44 2.53 -3.52 12.44
CA MET A 44 3.57 -4.35 11.81
C MET A 44 4.89 -4.42 12.60
N LYS A 45 5.15 -3.47 13.51
CA LYS A 45 6.31 -3.53 14.42
C LYS A 45 6.02 -4.39 15.64
N GLU A 46 4.77 -4.43 16.09
CA GLU A 46 4.33 -5.19 17.26
C GLU A 46 4.06 -6.68 16.95
N GLY A 47 3.61 -7.00 15.74
CA GLY A 47 3.33 -8.38 15.33
C GLY A 47 2.89 -8.47 13.88
N VAL A 48 2.19 -9.55 13.50
CA VAL A 48 1.57 -9.64 12.16
C VAL A 48 0.25 -8.88 12.18
N ALA A 49 0.14 -7.82 11.37
CA ALA A 49 -1.03 -6.96 11.34
C ALA A 49 -2.27 -7.70 10.79
N ILE A 50 -3.40 -7.58 11.48
CA ILE A 50 -4.68 -8.17 11.11
C ILE A 50 -5.64 -7.08 10.64
N VAL A 51 -6.39 -7.38 9.59
CA VAL A 51 -7.37 -6.47 9.00
C VAL A 51 -8.71 -7.15 8.76
N GLU A 52 -9.75 -6.34 8.83
CA GLU A 52 -11.02 -6.58 8.19
C GLU A 52 -10.98 -5.92 6.80
N PHE A 53 -11.24 -6.71 5.77
CA PHE A 53 -11.25 -6.27 4.37
C PHE A 53 -12.43 -6.92 3.65
N ASP A 54 -13.23 -6.09 2.98
CA ASP A 54 -14.44 -6.46 2.24
C ASP A 54 -14.40 -6.02 0.76
N CYS A 55 -13.20 -5.70 0.26
CA CYS A 55 -12.92 -5.14 -1.06
C CYS A 55 -13.38 -3.71 -1.34
N LYS A 56 -14.19 -3.12 -0.47
CA LYS A 56 -14.59 -1.71 -0.57
C LYS A 56 -13.89 -0.87 0.47
N SER A 57 -13.62 -1.47 1.62
CA SER A 57 -13.04 -0.85 2.78
C SER A 57 -12.06 -1.80 3.43
N MET A 58 -11.14 -1.21 4.18
CA MET A 58 -10.21 -1.94 5.01
C MET A 58 -10.17 -1.29 6.39
N LYS A 59 -10.17 -2.10 7.44
CA LYS A 59 -10.04 -1.65 8.82
C LYS A 59 -8.95 -2.45 9.50
N LEU A 60 -8.02 -1.75 10.12
CA LEU A 60 -7.01 -2.36 10.97
C LEU A 60 -7.67 -2.84 12.28
N SER A 61 -7.32 -4.04 12.74
CA SER A 61 -7.84 -4.62 13.98
C SER A 61 -6.75 -4.57 15.07
N PRO A 62 -6.59 -3.46 15.80
CA PRO A 62 -5.48 -3.28 16.76
C PRO A 62 -5.58 -4.21 17.97
N THR A 63 -6.78 -4.70 18.29
CA THR A 63 -7.03 -5.64 19.40
C THR A 63 -6.91 -7.10 18.97
N CYS A 64 -6.66 -7.38 17.69
CA CYS A 64 -6.45 -8.73 17.18
C CYS A 64 -5.00 -8.94 16.84
N SER A 65 -4.43 -10.03 17.33
CA SER A 65 -3.01 -10.33 17.13
C SER A 65 -2.80 -11.72 16.55
N LEU A 66 -1.77 -11.82 15.73
CA LEU A 66 -1.23 -13.06 15.20
C LEU A 66 0.28 -13.08 15.45
N ALA A 67 0.74 -14.15 16.09
CA ALA A 67 2.15 -14.31 16.41
C ALA A 67 3.01 -14.37 15.14
N GLY A 68 4.08 -13.56 15.13
CA GLY A 68 5.06 -13.52 14.05
C GLY A 68 5.73 -12.16 13.96
N THR A 69 6.75 -12.07 13.12
CA THR A 69 7.54 -10.85 12.90
C THR A 69 7.78 -10.64 11.41
N TYR A 70 8.02 -9.39 11.01
CA TYR A 70 8.46 -9.08 9.66
C TYR A 70 9.98 -8.99 9.57
N GLY A 71 10.55 -9.67 8.58
CA GLY A 71 11.92 -9.40 8.12
C GLY A 71 11.91 -8.36 6.99
N TYR A 72 12.96 -7.55 6.88
CA TYR A 72 13.19 -6.73 5.69
C TYR A 72 14.00 -7.50 4.66
N ILE A 73 13.55 -7.44 3.41
CA ILE A 73 14.22 -8.01 2.24
C ILE A 73 14.46 -6.86 1.27
N GLY A 74 15.72 -6.42 1.20
CA GLY A 74 16.16 -5.42 0.22
C GLY A 74 15.99 -5.94 -1.21
N THR A 75 15.68 -5.04 -2.12
CA THR A 75 15.62 -5.35 -3.56
C THR A 75 16.25 -4.22 -4.36
N THR A 76 16.50 -4.44 -5.65
CA THR A 76 16.88 -3.35 -6.55
C THR A 76 15.87 -2.21 -6.46
N ARG A 77 16.38 -0.98 -6.30
CA ARG A 77 15.57 0.24 -6.29
C ARG A 77 14.76 0.33 -7.58
N ARG A 78 13.44 0.51 -7.45
CA ARG A 78 12.53 0.72 -8.57
C ARG A 78 11.83 2.05 -8.41
N GLU A 79 11.83 2.82 -9.49
CA GLU A 79 11.17 4.12 -9.55
C GLU A 79 9.99 4.00 -10.52
N LYS A 80 8.83 4.52 -10.13
CA LYS A 80 7.64 4.59 -10.96
C LYS A 80 7.06 5.98 -10.89
N THR A 81 7.04 6.66 -12.02
CA THR A 81 6.32 7.92 -12.20
C THR A 81 5.10 7.64 -13.07
N VAL A 82 3.94 8.09 -12.62
CA VAL A 82 2.69 7.99 -13.38
C VAL A 82 2.05 9.35 -13.44
N GLU A 83 1.78 9.83 -14.64
CA GLU A 83 0.93 10.98 -14.87
C GLU A 83 -0.46 10.50 -15.29
N MET A 84 -1.50 11.09 -14.70
CA MET A 84 -2.89 10.71 -14.89
C MET A 84 -3.70 11.98 -15.14
N SER A 85 -4.29 12.06 -16.32
CA SER A 85 -5.05 13.21 -16.79
C SER A 85 -6.52 12.90 -17.03
N THR A 86 -6.93 11.65 -16.88
CA THR A 86 -8.33 11.21 -16.92
C THR A 86 -8.70 10.38 -15.69
N SER A 87 -10.00 10.31 -15.36
CA SER A 87 -10.49 9.45 -14.27
C SER A 87 -10.14 7.98 -14.48
N ASP A 88 -10.13 7.52 -15.73
CA ASP A 88 -9.84 6.14 -16.09
C ASP A 88 -8.37 5.81 -15.89
N GLU A 89 -7.46 6.74 -16.21
CA GLU A 89 -6.03 6.62 -15.92
C GLU A 89 -5.74 6.55 -14.42
N VAL A 90 -6.46 7.32 -13.61
CA VAL A 90 -6.36 7.25 -12.14
C VAL A 90 -6.79 5.87 -11.65
N ALA A 91 -7.97 5.41 -12.07
CA ALA A 91 -8.49 4.10 -11.68
C ALA A 91 -7.59 2.93 -12.13
N ALA A 92 -6.90 3.06 -13.27
CA ALA A 92 -6.03 2.03 -13.80
C ALA A 92 -4.66 1.96 -13.10
N ASN A 93 -4.13 3.10 -12.61
CA ASN A 93 -2.76 3.17 -12.09
C ASN A 93 -2.68 3.19 -10.57
N LEU A 94 -3.71 3.70 -9.92
CA LEU A 94 -3.83 3.77 -8.48
C LEU A 94 -5.08 2.97 -8.09
N PRO A 95 -5.02 1.62 -8.11
CA PRO A 95 -6.10 0.78 -7.61
C PRO A 95 -6.34 1.13 -6.14
N VAL A 96 -7.32 1.99 -5.94
CA VAL A 96 -7.64 2.64 -4.68
C VAL A 96 -8.04 1.59 -3.66
N GLY A 97 -7.37 1.61 -2.50
CA GLY A 97 -7.79 0.89 -1.32
C GLY A 97 -8.88 1.65 -0.59
N GLY A 98 -9.94 2.05 -1.30
CA GLY A 98 -11.26 2.42 -0.76
C GLY A 98 -11.41 3.59 0.23
N LEU A 99 -10.34 4.28 0.66
CA LEU A 99 -10.39 4.95 1.98
C LEU A 99 -10.29 6.47 2.07
N SER A 100 -10.08 7.27 1.01
CA SER A 100 -9.95 8.71 1.30
C SER A 100 -10.19 9.70 0.16
N TRP A 101 -9.16 10.14 -0.55
CA TRP A 101 -9.21 11.44 -1.24
C TRP A 101 -9.11 11.31 -2.77
N LEU A 102 -8.65 10.16 -3.27
CA LEU A 102 -8.49 9.93 -4.70
C LEU A 102 -9.84 9.92 -5.43
N SER A 103 -10.87 9.34 -4.81
CA SER A 103 -12.24 9.32 -5.31
C SER A 103 -12.81 10.73 -5.48
N ASP A 104 -12.55 11.63 -4.52
CA ASP A 104 -12.98 13.03 -4.56
C ASP A 104 -12.26 13.84 -5.66
N LEU A 105 -11.01 13.47 -5.97
CA LEU A 105 -10.25 14.12 -7.04
C LEU A 105 -10.54 13.55 -8.42
N GLY A 106 -10.95 12.29 -8.54
CA GLY A 106 -11.31 11.67 -9.82
C GLY A 106 -12.34 12.48 -10.61
N GLY A 107 -13.29 13.14 -9.92
CA GLY A 107 -14.27 14.03 -10.55
C GLY A 107 -13.72 15.37 -11.06
N LYS A 108 -12.51 15.76 -10.62
CA LYS A 108 -11.80 16.99 -11.05
C LYS A 108 -10.75 16.71 -12.12
N VAL A 109 -10.22 15.49 -12.17
CA VAL A 109 -9.26 15.06 -13.18
C VAL A 109 -9.91 15.10 -14.57
N GLY A 110 -9.20 15.65 -15.56
CA GLY A 110 -9.71 15.86 -16.92
C GLY A 110 -10.46 17.18 -17.13
N ARG A 111 -10.75 17.95 -16.07
CA ARG A 111 -11.30 19.32 -16.15
C ARG A 111 -10.20 20.37 -15.93
N GLY A 112 -9.07 20.22 -16.63
CA GLY A 112 -7.89 21.10 -16.47
C GLY A 112 -6.98 20.74 -15.29
N THR A 113 -7.33 19.74 -14.49
CA THR A 113 -6.49 19.17 -13.44
C THR A 113 -6.00 17.78 -13.86
N ALA A 114 -4.72 17.52 -13.64
CA ALA A 114 -4.06 16.23 -13.74
C ALA A 114 -3.48 15.84 -12.37
N LEU A 115 -3.11 14.57 -12.25
CA LEU A 115 -2.41 13.98 -11.11
C LEU A 115 -1.06 13.44 -11.56
N ALA A 116 -0.05 13.54 -10.71
CA ALA A 116 1.21 12.83 -10.87
C ALA A 116 1.53 12.10 -9.57
N ALA A 117 1.94 10.84 -9.70
CA ALA A 117 2.43 10.03 -8.60
C ALA A 117 3.87 9.60 -8.88
N GLN A 118 4.78 9.88 -7.96
CA GLN A 118 6.15 9.39 -7.99
C GLN A 118 6.37 8.45 -6.81
N LEU A 119 6.80 7.23 -7.10
CA LEU A 119 7.00 6.16 -6.14
C LEU A 119 8.43 5.63 -6.27
N VAL A 120 9.08 5.41 -5.14
CA VAL A 120 10.34 4.68 -5.04
C VAL A 120 10.10 3.47 -4.15
N MET A 121 10.46 2.28 -4.63
CA MET A 121 10.35 1.02 -3.90
C MET A 121 11.73 0.41 -3.74
N VAL A 122 12.09 0.07 -2.50
CA VAL A 122 13.44 -0.40 -2.15
C VAL A 122 13.47 -1.80 -1.58
N GLY A 123 12.32 -2.34 -1.17
CA GLY A 123 12.25 -3.69 -0.63
C GLY A 123 10.89 -4.04 -0.08
N LYS A 124 10.82 -5.13 0.67
CA LYS A 124 9.61 -5.57 1.37
C LYS A 124 9.89 -5.87 2.84
N ARG A 125 8.93 -5.53 3.70
CA ARG A 125 8.77 -6.18 5.00
C ARG A 125 7.88 -7.40 4.80
N SER A 126 8.37 -8.61 5.07
CA SER A 126 7.63 -9.85 4.86
C SER A 126 7.59 -10.70 6.12
N SER A 127 6.41 -11.22 6.45
CA SER A 127 6.27 -12.29 7.43
C SER A 127 6.56 -13.65 6.78
N PRO A 128 7.21 -14.60 7.48
CA PRO A 128 7.34 -15.97 7.00
C PRO A 128 6.01 -16.75 7.07
N LYS A 129 4.99 -16.24 7.80
CA LYS A 129 3.65 -16.85 7.86
C LYS A 129 3.01 -16.84 6.45
N LYS A 130 2.66 -18.03 5.97
CA LYS A 130 2.04 -18.23 4.65
C LYS A 130 0.52 -18.34 4.73
N GLN A 131 0.01 -18.82 5.86
CA GLN A 131 -1.40 -19.04 6.15
C GLN A 131 -1.59 -18.83 7.66
N ALA A 132 -2.81 -18.49 8.06
CA ALA A 132 -3.22 -18.41 9.45
C ALA A 132 -4.64 -18.97 9.58
N ALA A 133 -4.86 -19.89 10.51
CA ALA A 133 -6.20 -20.35 10.87
C ALA A 133 -6.81 -19.42 11.93
N ARG A 134 -8.15 -19.34 11.99
CA ARG A 134 -8.84 -18.51 13.00
C ARG A 134 -8.44 -18.86 14.44
N GLY A 135 -8.13 -20.14 14.73
CA GLY A 135 -7.67 -20.60 16.05
C GLY A 135 -6.26 -20.15 16.44
N GLU A 136 -5.46 -19.59 15.53
CA GLU A 136 -4.15 -19.01 15.83
C GLU A 136 -4.23 -17.54 16.28
N LEU A 137 -5.39 -16.92 16.13
CA LEU A 137 -5.60 -15.52 16.46
C LEU A 137 -5.92 -15.36 17.95
N THR A 138 -5.43 -14.26 18.54
CA THR A 138 -5.71 -13.94 19.95
C THR A 138 -6.17 -12.50 20.13
N GLY A 139 -7.15 -12.31 21.02
CA GLY A 139 -7.80 -11.01 21.25
C GLY A 139 -9.13 -10.86 20.51
N GLY A 140 -9.52 -9.61 20.21
CA GLY A 140 -10.79 -9.27 19.55
C GLY A 140 -10.71 -9.45 18.04
N CYS A 141 -10.79 -10.71 17.58
CA CYS A 141 -10.55 -11.14 16.20
C CYS A 141 -11.82 -11.54 15.43
N GLU A 142 -13.00 -11.16 15.92
CA GLU A 142 -14.30 -11.61 15.41
C GLU A 142 -14.49 -11.26 13.94
N THR A 143 -14.11 -10.03 13.56
CA THR A 143 -14.24 -9.49 12.21
C THR A 143 -12.98 -9.65 11.35
N ALA A 144 -11.95 -10.33 11.86
CA ALA A 144 -10.70 -10.54 11.11
C ALA A 144 -10.96 -11.36 9.84
N THR A 145 -10.56 -10.82 8.69
CA THR A 145 -10.69 -11.51 7.39
C THR A 145 -9.34 -11.81 6.75
N HIS A 146 -8.36 -10.92 6.91
CA HIS A 146 -7.03 -11.09 6.33
C HIS A 146 -5.94 -10.71 7.33
N PHE A 147 -4.72 -11.18 7.07
CA PHE A 147 -3.51 -10.65 7.69
C PHE A 147 -2.61 -10.03 6.62
N VAL A 148 -1.82 -9.03 7.01
CA VAL A 148 -0.83 -8.42 6.14
C VAL A 148 0.37 -9.34 6.05
N ARG A 149 0.51 -10.06 4.93
CA ARG A 149 1.63 -10.99 4.72
C ARG A 149 2.93 -10.24 4.44
N ALA A 150 2.85 -9.18 3.64
CA ALA A 150 3.99 -8.36 3.29
C ALA A 150 3.60 -6.91 3.01
N ALA A 151 4.55 -6.01 3.15
CA ALA A 151 4.45 -4.60 2.77
C ALA A 151 5.65 -4.21 1.90
N THR A 152 5.40 -3.69 0.71
CA THR A 152 6.44 -3.02 -0.09
C THR A 152 6.73 -1.66 0.53
N VAL A 153 8.00 -1.37 0.77
CA VAL A 153 8.44 -0.13 1.43
C VAL A 153 9.30 0.76 0.52
N GLY A 154 9.27 2.06 0.80
CA GLY A 154 10.08 3.06 0.13
C GLY A 154 9.62 4.48 0.47
N ALA A 155 9.34 5.28 -0.56
CA ALA A 155 8.83 6.64 -0.43
C ALA A 155 7.91 6.98 -1.60
N PHE A 156 6.97 7.90 -1.39
CA PHE A 156 6.10 8.36 -2.47
C PHE A 156 5.62 9.79 -2.27
N VAL A 157 5.19 10.40 -3.37
CA VAL A 157 4.48 11.66 -3.40
C VAL A 157 3.41 11.60 -4.50
N VAL A 158 2.23 12.14 -4.20
CA VAL A 158 1.16 12.34 -5.16
C VAL A 158 0.76 13.80 -5.14
N ALA A 159 0.72 14.41 -6.31
CA ALA A 159 0.43 15.81 -6.51
C ALA A 159 -0.68 16.00 -7.56
N SER A 160 -1.41 17.10 -7.47
CA SER A 160 -2.37 17.54 -8.48
C SER A 160 -2.01 18.94 -9.00
N GLY A 161 -2.22 19.19 -10.28
CA GLY A 161 -2.00 20.50 -10.91
C GLY A 161 -2.39 20.46 -12.37
N SER A 162 -2.11 21.52 -13.14
CA SER A 162 -2.16 21.43 -14.61
C SER A 162 -1.03 20.54 -15.13
N LYS A 163 -1.17 20.00 -16.35
CA LYS A 163 -0.13 19.14 -16.97
C LYS A 163 1.24 19.82 -16.98
N ALA A 164 1.28 21.08 -17.42
CA ALA A 164 2.50 21.88 -17.49
C ALA A 164 3.18 22.06 -16.13
N GLU A 165 2.41 22.16 -15.05
CA GLU A 165 2.94 22.32 -13.69
C GLU A 165 3.54 21.02 -13.15
N LEU A 166 2.88 19.89 -13.42
CA LEU A 166 3.35 18.58 -12.99
C LEU A 166 4.65 18.18 -13.71
N GLU A 167 4.79 18.50 -15.00
CA GLU A 167 6.04 18.28 -15.76
C GLU A 167 7.22 19.06 -15.16
N VAL A 168 6.97 20.27 -14.64
CA VAL A 168 7.98 21.08 -13.95
C VAL A 168 8.30 20.52 -12.57
N HIS A 169 7.28 20.08 -11.82
CA HIS A 169 7.42 19.55 -10.45
C HIS A 169 8.00 18.14 -10.37
N ALA A 170 7.82 17.29 -11.38
CA ALA A 170 8.45 15.95 -11.41
C ALA A 170 9.98 16.02 -11.32
N LYS A 171 10.59 17.12 -11.76
CA LYS A 171 12.03 17.39 -11.63
C LYS A 171 12.44 17.91 -10.24
N VAL A 172 11.49 18.43 -9.45
CA VAL A 172 11.72 19.11 -8.16
C VAL A 172 11.36 18.23 -6.96
N MET A 173 10.36 17.35 -7.09
CA MET A 173 9.94 16.42 -6.03
C MET A 173 11.03 15.43 -5.57
N GLY A 174 12.09 15.22 -6.37
CA GLY A 174 13.24 14.39 -6.02
C GLY A 174 14.37 15.08 -5.22
N LYS A 175 14.31 16.41 -5.02
CA LYS A 175 15.37 17.16 -4.31
C LYS A 175 14.80 17.93 -3.12
N GLY A 176 14.47 17.25 -2.02
CA GLY A 176 14.45 17.76 -0.63
C GLY A 176 13.96 19.18 -0.33
N GLY A 177 13.15 19.80 -1.18
CA GLY A 177 12.83 21.22 -1.13
C GLY A 177 11.60 21.48 -0.28
N SER A 178 11.80 21.79 0.99
CA SER A 178 10.87 22.64 1.71
C SER A 178 11.01 24.07 1.14
N ALA A 179 9.90 24.75 0.90
CA ALA A 179 9.80 26.13 0.42
C ALA A 179 9.94 26.34 -1.11
N GLY A 180 8.79 26.22 -1.78
CA GLY A 180 8.53 26.77 -3.10
C GLY A 180 7.04 26.72 -3.37
N SER A 181 6.27 27.61 -2.74
CA SER A 181 4.84 27.76 -2.97
C SER A 181 4.58 28.32 -4.37
N THR A 182 4.85 27.56 -5.42
CA THR A 182 4.21 27.75 -6.71
C THR A 182 2.74 27.36 -6.53
N SER A 183 1.87 28.37 -6.56
CA SER A 183 0.46 28.36 -6.15
C SER A 183 -0.45 27.36 -6.88
N SER A 184 0.06 26.56 -7.81
CA SER A 184 -0.75 25.80 -8.74
C SER A 184 -0.63 24.28 -8.61
N THR A 185 0.44 23.76 -8.00
CA THR A 185 0.55 22.32 -7.65
C THR A 185 0.24 22.08 -6.19
N LYS A 186 -0.70 21.17 -5.91
CA LYS A 186 -1.08 20.76 -4.56
C LYS A 186 -0.58 19.35 -4.28
N ILE A 187 0.24 19.19 -3.24
CA ILE A 187 0.58 17.86 -2.71
C ILE A 187 -0.66 17.29 -2.03
N GLN A 188 -1.05 16.09 -2.46
CA GLN A 188 -2.24 15.40 -1.96
C GLN A 188 -1.87 14.33 -0.94
N ALA A 189 -0.80 13.58 -1.21
CA ALA A 189 -0.24 12.62 -0.27
C ALA A 189 1.27 12.55 -0.43
N ARG A 190 1.97 12.32 0.68
CA ARG A 190 3.42 12.08 0.70
C ARG A 190 3.75 11.19 1.87
N ASP A 191 4.78 10.37 1.70
CA ASP A 191 5.46 9.69 2.81
C ASP A 191 6.88 9.28 2.45
N GLY A 192 7.72 9.24 3.47
CA GLY A 192 9.15 9.11 3.33
C GLY A 192 9.80 10.26 2.58
N ASP A 193 11.06 10.04 2.24
CA ASP A 193 11.92 10.93 1.49
C ASP A 193 12.50 10.18 0.28
N LEU A 194 12.09 10.61 -0.91
CA LEU A 194 12.54 10.06 -2.19
C LEU A 194 14.06 10.11 -2.32
N ALA A 195 14.70 11.18 -1.84
CA ALA A 195 16.15 11.33 -1.89
C ALA A 195 16.85 10.39 -0.91
N ALA A 196 16.25 10.14 0.26
CA ALA A 196 16.81 9.19 1.22
C ALA A 196 16.84 7.75 0.67
N CYS A 197 15.91 7.41 -0.22
CA CYS A 197 15.90 6.12 -0.91
C CYS A 197 17.07 5.89 -1.86
N GLU A 198 17.83 6.92 -2.25
CA GLU A 198 19.00 6.74 -3.11
C GLU A 198 20.08 5.87 -2.46
N LYS A 199 20.09 5.84 -1.12
CA LYS A 199 21.05 5.06 -0.31
C LYS A 199 20.66 3.59 -0.15
N SER A 200 19.55 3.15 -0.72
CA SER A 200 19.10 1.75 -0.57
C SER A 200 19.98 0.79 -1.34
N THR A 201 20.26 -0.38 -0.77
CA THR A 201 20.93 -1.49 -1.46
C THR A 201 20.10 -2.78 -1.35
N PRO A 202 20.17 -3.69 -2.34
CA PRO A 202 19.51 -5.00 -2.27
C PRO A 202 19.97 -5.86 -1.09
N GLU A 203 21.22 -5.69 -0.65
CA GLU A 203 21.82 -6.45 0.46
C GLU A 203 21.54 -5.81 1.83
N GLY A 204 20.85 -4.67 1.87
CA GLY A 204 20.50 -3.99 3.10
C GLY A 204 19.60 -4.83 4.00
N THR A 205 19.85 -4.78 5.31
CA THR A 205 19.02 -5.46 6.33
C THR A 205 17.89 -4.57 6.88
N ALA A 206 17.87 -3.30 6.49
CA ALA A 206 16.79 -2.35 6.76
C ALA A 206 16.71 -1.32 5.62
N PRO A 207 15.54 -0.68 5.41
CA PRO A 207 15.46 0.47 4.51
C PRO A 207 16.30 1.63 5.09
N PRO A 208 16.87 2.51 4.23
CA PRO A 208 17.48 3.75 4.70
C PRO A 208 16.51 4.55 5.58
N ALA A 209 17.04 5.33 6.52
CA ALA A 209 16.23 6.24 7.33
C ALA A 209 15.39 7.13 6.39
N GLN A 210 14.10 7.28 6.71
CA GLN A 210 13.11 8.00 5.89
C GLN A 210 12.76 7.35 4.52
N CYS A 211 13.21 6.13 4.22
CA CYS A 211 12.79 5.36 3.03
C CYS A 211 12.04 4.06 3.41
N GLY A 212 11.36 4.07 4.55
CA GLY A 212 10.67 2.91 5.11
C GLY A 212 9.15 2.95 4.95
N ALA A 213 8.59 3.98 4.32
CA ALA A 213 7.16 4.19 4.24
C ALA A 213 6.48 3.05 3.47
N ILE A 214 5.31 2.62 3.96
CA ILE A 214 4.53 1.58 3.29
C ILE A 214 3.92 2.15 2.01
N VAL A 215 4.17 1.49 0.88
CA VAL A 215 3.68 1.89 -0.45
C VAL A 215 2.55 0.98 -0.93
N ARG A 216 2.65 -0.31 -0.61
CA ARG A 216 1.67 -1.34 -0.97
C ARG A 216 1.71 -2.45 0.07
N ILE A 217 0.56 -3.05 0.35
CA ILE A 217 0.45 -4.25 1.19
C ILE A 217 -0.09 -5.44 0.40
N GLU A 218 0.28 -6.63 0.87
CA GLU A 218 -0.21 -7.92 0.39
C GLU A 218 -1.02 -8.56 1.53
N LEU A 219 -2.32 -8.72 1.32
CA LEU A 219 -3.25 -9.34 2.24
C LEU A 219 -3.38 -10.82 1.92
N GLU A 220 -3.27 -11.67 2.93
CA GLU A 220 -3.55 -13.10 2.82
C GLU A 220 -4.82 -13.43 3.65
N PRO A 221 -5.75 -14.22 3.10
CA PRO A 221 -6.97 -14.57 3.81
C PRO A 221 -6.63 -15.42 5.04
N ILE A 222 -7.34 -15.13 6.14
CA ILE A 222 -7.36 -16.02 7.29
C ILE A 222 -8.25 -17.20 6.92
N GLY A 223 -7.71 -18.41 7.07
CA GLY A 223 -8.44 -19.64 6.77
C GLY A 223 -9.74 -19.71 7.57
N ALA A 224 -10.76 -20.32 6.95
CA ALA A 224 -12.02 -20.60 7.63
C ALA A 224 -11.73 -21.30 8.97
N ALA A 225 -12.49 -20.95 10.01
CA ALA A 225 -12.50 -21.77 11.21
C ALA A 225 -12.90 -23.18 10.77
N THR A 226 -11.98 -24.13 10.85
CA THR A 226 -12.37 -25.54 10.88
C THR A 226 -13.27 -25.68 12.10
N ALA A 227 -14.57 -25.86 11.85
CA ALA A 227 -15.49 -26.32 12.88
C ALA A 227 -14.84 -27.57 13.50
N ALA A 228 -14.62 -27.54 14.82
CA ALA A 228 -14.05 -28.65 15.53
C ALA A 228 -14.89 -29.90 15.22
N VAL A 229 -14.25 -30.93 14.64
CA VAL A 229 -14.84 -32.26 14.61
C VAL A 229 -14.85 -32.74 16.06
N VAL A 230 -16.03 -32.76 16.66
CA VAL A 230 -16.26 -33.47 17.92
C VAL A 230 -16.32 -34.96 17.55
N PRO A 231 -15.38 -35.80 18.02
CA PRO A 231 -15.52 -37.24 17.85
C PRO A 231 -16.68 -37.72 18.74
N GLU A 232 -17.60 -38.47 18.13
CA GLU A 232 -18.59 -39.30 18.83
C GLU A 232 -17.95 -40.60 19.33
#